data_AF-A0AAF0VZ93-F1
#
_entry.id   AF-A0AAF0VZ93-F1
#
_cell.length_a   1.000
_cell.length_b   1.000
_cell.length_c   1.000
_cell.angle_alpha   90.00
_cell.angle_beta   90.00
_cell.angle_gamma   90.00
#
_symmetry.space_group_name_H-M   'P 1'
#
loop_
_entity.id
_entity.type
_entity.pdbx_description
1 polymer ?
#
loop_
_entity_poly.entity_id
_entity_poly.type
_entity_poly.pdbx_seq_one_letter_code
_entity_poly.pdbx_strand_id
1 'polypeptide(L)'
;MGQSVPQDDSSIIVSLSEAAMHMYSAAIDALPFAEDKKFHKRADVVLEGMRKLRTALADAASTSRPSSAVIVELSNVRRRYDLLIEHAAAAPGSSLGQQLYVTRVHAKLSAEEVANGAGLPTRLPDELEAGGTPNDDQAAKIRDTIVALGGVPGTEHHLYHDPEPGNDESEHHDHDEHHVNGHEEQFAEEHAG
;
A
#
# COMPACT_ATOMS: atom_id res chain seq x y z
N MET A 1 -19.93 49.97 12.92
CA MET A 1 -20.34 49.22 11.72
C MET A 1 -19.25 48.20 11.45
N GLY A 2 -19.49 46.92 11.75
CA GLY A 2 -18.56 45.84 11.41
C GLY A 2 -19.09 45.13 10.17
N GLN A 3 -18.54 45.46 9.00
CA GLN A 3 -18.75 44.62 7.82
C GLN A 3 -17.91 43.36 8.02
N SER A 4 -18.56 42.26 8.37
CA SER A 4 -18.00 40.93 8.14
C SER A 4 -17.81 40.79 6.64
N VAL A 5 -16.55 40.80 6.20
CA VAL A 5 -16.21 40.44 4.82
C VAL A 5 -16.76 39.04 4.60
N PRO A 6 -17.61 38.80 3.58
CA PRO A 6 -18.02 37.43 3.27
C PRO A 6 -16.75 36.66 2.94
N GLN A 7 -16.42 35.68 3.78
CA GLN A 7 -15.29 34.81 3.52
C GLN A 7 -15.59 34.09 2.21
N ASP A 8 -14.71 34.25 1.22
CA ASP A 8 -14.82 33.57 -0.07
C ASP A 8 -14.90 32.06 0.20
N ASP A 9 -15.92 31.39 -0.33
CA ASP A 9 -16.13 29.94 -0.18
C ASP A 9 -14.84 29.17 -0.54
N SER A 10 -14.08 29.69 -1.51
CA SER A 10 -12.78 29.15 -1.91
C SER A 10 -11.76 29.17 -0.77
N SER A 11 -11.72 30.24 0.03
CA SER A 11 -10.81 30.37 1.17
C SER A 11 -11.17 29.40 2.30
N ILE A 12 -12.47 29.15 2.52
CA ILE A 12 -12.93 28.15 3.50
C ILE A 12 -12.54 26.75 3.04
N ILE A 13 -12.79 26.42 1.77
CA ILE A 13 -12.46 25.12 1.19
C ILE A 13 -10.96 24.84 1.29
N VAL A 14 -10.11 25.82 0.97
CA VAL A 14 -8.66 25.70 1.07
C VAL A 14 -8.23 25.51 2.52
N SER A 15 -8.70 26.36 3.44
CA SER A 15 -8.33 26.25 4.86
C SER A 15 -8.73 24.92 5.49
N LEU A 16 -9.91 24.39 5.13
CA LEU A 16 -10.37 23.08 5.59
C LEU A 16 -9.54 21.94 4.98
N SER A 17 -9.16 22.08 3.71
CA SER A 17 -8.31 21.10 3.01
C SER A 17 -6.91 21.06 3.60
N GLU A 18 -6.31 22.21 3.90
CA GLU A 18 -5.02 22.31 4.58
C GLU A 18 -5.05 21.62 5.95
N ALA A 19 -6.10 21.88 6.74
CA ALA A 19 -6.28 21.21 8.03
C ALA A 19 -6.39 19.68 7.88
N ALA A 20 -7.17 19.21 6.90
CA ALA A 20 -7.28 17.78 6.60
C ALA A 20 -5.92 17.20 6.15
N MET A 21 -5.17 17.93 5.32
CA MET A 21 -3.84 17.51 4.85
C MET A 21 -2.81 17.43 5.97
N HIS A 22 -2.88 18.31 6.97
CA HIS A 22 -2.07 18.17 8.18
C HIS A 22 -2.37 16.88 8.93
N MET A 23 -3.65 16.55 9.10
CA MET A 23 -4.06 15.29 9.75
C MET A 23 -3.64 14.05 8.94
N TYR A 24 -3.82 14.07 7.63
CA TYR A 24 -3.39 12.96 6.78
C TYR A 24 -1.88 12.81 6.74
N SER A 25 -1.12 13.91 6.75
CA SER A 25 0.34 13.84 6.82
C SER A 25 0.81 13.15 8.10
N ALA A 26 0.24 13.53 9.25
CA ALA A 26 0.53 12.84 10.51
C ALA A 26 0.11 11.36 10.49
N ALA A 27 -1.00 11.02 9.82
CA ALA A 27 -1.45 9.64 9.69
C ALA A 27 -0.51 8.80 8.79
N ILE A 28 -0.01 9.39 7.70
CA ILE A 28 0.99 8.80 6.79
C ILE A 28 2.30 8.57 7.55
N ASP A 29 2.78 9.58 8.27
CA ASP A 29 4.04 9.48 9.03
C ASP A 29 3.95 8.45 10.16
N ALA A 30 2.73 8.17 10.65
CA ALA A 30 2.46 7.16 11.65
C ALA A 30 2.20 5.76 11.07
N LEU A 31 2.24 5.56 9.75
CA LEU A 31 2.08 4.23 9.14
C LEU A 31 3.18 3.29 9.64
N PRO A 32 2.87 2.00 9.86
CA PRO A 32 3.90 1.03 10.21
C PRO A 32 4.79 0.74 8.99
N PHE A 33 5.83 -0.06 9.18
CA PHE A 33 6.64 -0.56 8.06
C PHE A 33 5.80 -1.39 7.08
N ALA A 34 6.21 -1.42 5.82
CA ALA A 34 5.48 -2.04 4.71
C ALA A 34 5.21 -3.54 4.94
N GLU A 35 6.08 -4.22 5.67
CA GLU A 35 6.00 -5.64 6.01
C GLU A 35 5.06 -5.92 7.21
N ASP A 36 4.62 -4.89 7.93
CA ASP A 36 3.65 -5.05 9.02
C ASP A 36 2.28 -5.42 8.44
N LYS A 37 1.68 -6.51 8.96
CA LYS A 37 0.33 -6.96 8.59
C LYS A 37 -0.76 -5.87 8.73
N LYS A 38 -0.53 -4.83 9.53
CA LYS A 38 -1.45 -3.70 9.72
C LYS A 38 -1.24 -2.58 8.70
N PHE A 39 -0.15 -2.59 7.93
CA PHE A 39 0.20 -1.56 6.97
C PHE A 39 -0.93 -1.31 5.98
N HIS A 40 -1.31 -2.32 5.19
CA HIS A 40 -2.34 -2.21 4.16
C HIS A 40 -3.66 -1.67 4.72
N LYS A 41 -4.12 -2.25 5.84
CA LYS A 41 -5.36 -1.80 6.49
C LYS A 41 -5.32 -0.33 6.89
N ARG A 42 -4.17 0.17 7.38
CA ARG A 42 -4.03 1.58 7.76
C ARG A 42 -3.85 2.49 6.56
N ALA A 43 -3.05 2.07 5.57
CA ALA A 43 -2.84 2.80 4.33
C ALA A 43 -4.16 2.97 3.57
N ASP A 44 -4.99 1.93 3.48
CA ASP A 44 -6.29 1.97 2.81
C ASP A 44 -7.26 2.99 3.42
N VAL A 45 -7.29 3.09 4.76
CA VAL A 45 -8.12 4.10 5.46
C VAL A 45 -7.66 5.51 5.12
N VAL A 46 -6.35 5.75 5.09
CA VAL A 46 -5.79 7.07 4.73
C VAL A 46 -6.06 7.36 3.25
N LEU A 47 -5.82 6.40 2.36
CA LEU A 47 -6.09 6.52 0.93
C LEU A 47 -7.57 6.83 0.66
N GLU A 48 -8.50 6.17 1.34
CA GLU A 48 -9.92 6.44 1.23
C GLU A 48 -10.27 7.89 1.63
N GLY A 49 -9.74 8.34 2.77
CA GLY A 49 -9.91 9.72 3.22
C GLY A 49 -9.34 10.74 2.22
N MET A 50 -8.16 10.49 1.68
CA MET A 50 -7.54 11.34 0.67
C MET A 50 -8.29 11.33 -0.67
N ARG A 51 -8.87 10.20 -1.09
CA ARG A 51 -9.74 10.15 -2.28
C ARG A 51 -10.96 11.05 -2.10
N LYS A 52 -11.61 11.00 -0.94
CA LYS A 52 -12.76 11.86 -0.61
C LYS A 52 -12.38 13.34 -0.67
N LEU A 53 -11.23 13.71 -0.10
CA LEU A 53 -10.71 15.08 -0.17
C LEU A 53 -10.42 15.51 -1.62
N ARG A 54 -9.77 14.64 -2.41
CA ARG A 54 -9.48 14.89 -3.83
C ARG A 54 -10.75 15.10 -4.64
N THR A 55 -11.80 14.30 -4.41
CA THR A 55 -13.09 14.46 -5.09
C THR A 55 -13.74 15.79 -4.72
N ALA A 56 -13.80 16.14 -3.43
CA ALA A 56 -14.38 17.41 -2.99
C ALA A 56 -13.67 18.63 -3.61
N LEU A 57 -12.33 18.60 -3.67
CA LEU A 57 -11.54 19.66 -4.31
C LEU A 57 -11.67 19.66 -5.84
N ALA A 58 -11.82 18.50 -6.47
CA ALA A 58 -12.06 18.40 -7.91
C ALA A 58 -13.44 18.97 -8.28
N ASP A 59 -14.46 18.71 -7.47
CA ASP A 59 -15.80 19.29 -7.63
C ASP A 59 -15.75 20.82 -7.49
N ALA A 60 -15.05 21.33 -6.47
CA ALA A 60 -14.84 22.77 -6.28
C ALA A 60 -14.08 23.41 -7.44
N ALA A 61 -13.05 22.73 -7.97
CA ALA A 61 -12.28 23.18 -9.12
C ALA A 61 -13.06 23.11 -10.46
N SER A 62 -14.17 22.36 -10.50
CA SER A 62 -15.02 22.21 -11.69
C SER A 62 -16.16 23.23 -11.75
N THR A 63 -16.27 24.11 -10.74
CA THR A 63 -17.27 25.19 -10.75
C THR A 63 -16.99 26.21 -11.87
N SER A 64 -18.00 27.00 -12.25
CA SER A 64 -17.89 27.96 -13.38
C SER A 64 -16.82 29.05 -13.20
N ARG A 65 -16.32 29.27 -11.98
CA ARG A 65 -15.26 30.23 -11.63
C ARG A 65 -14.37 29.63 -10.55
N PRO A 66 -13.48 28.69 -10.89
CA PRO A 66 -12.63 28.06 -9.89
C PRO A 66 -11.58 29.07 -9.42
N SER A 67 -11.38 29.13 -8.10
CA SER A 67 -10.28 29.91 -7.51
C SER A 67 -8.95 29.21 -7.80
N SER A 68 -7.92 30.00 -8.15
CA SER A 68 -6.56 29.48 -8.32
C SER A 68 -6.04 28.80 -7.05
N ALA A 69 -6.47 29.25 -5.87
CA ALA A 69 -6.11 28.62 -4.60
C ALA A 69 -6.65 27.18 -4.49
N VAL A 70 -7.88 26.93 -4.95
CA VAL A 70 -8.48 25.59 -4.98
C VAL A 70 -7.73 24.68 -5.97
N ILE A 71 -7.32 25.21 -7.13
CA ILE A 71 -6.54 24.46 -8.12
C ILE A 71 -5.16 24.06 -7.57
N VAL A 72 -4.48 24.99 -6.88
CA VAL A 72 -3.18 24.71 -6.23
C VAL A 72 -3.36 23.65 -5.15
N GLU A 73 -4.38 23.78 -4.30
CA GLU A 73 -4.61 22.81 -3.23
C GLU A 73 -4.99 21.43 -3.75
N LEU A 74 -5.83 21.36 -4.80
CA LEU A 74 -6.10 20.10 -5.51
C LEU A 74 -4.81 19.45 -6.05
N SER A 75 -3.89 20.25 -6.58
CA SER A 75 -2.58 19.74 -7.04
C SER A 75 -1.76 19.18 -5.88
N ASN A 76 -1.73 19.85 -4.73
CA ASN A 76 -1.02 19.39 -3.53
C ASN A 76 -1.58 18.05 -3.03
N VAL A 77 -2.91 17.95 -2.91
CA VAL A 77 -3.59 16.72 -2.49
C VAL A 77 -3.31 15.57 -3.45
N ARG A 78 -3.36 15.81 -4.77
CA ARG A 78 -3.04 14.80 -5.79
C ARG A 78 -1.61 14.27 -5.63
N ARG A 79 -0.61 15.16 -5.52
CA ARG A 79 0.78 14.76 -5.33
C ARG A 79 0.98 13.92 -4.07
N ARG A 80 0.36 14.31 -2.95
CA ARG A 80 0.49 13.56 -1.70
C ARG A 80 -0.23 12.21 -1.77
N TYR A 81 -1.35 12.14 -2.47
CA TYR A 81 -2.04 10.88 -2.75
C TYR A 81 -1.17 9.95 -3.60
N ASP A 82 -0.57 10.47 -4.66
CA ASP A 82 0.32 9.72 -5.57
C ASP A 82 1.50 9.12 -4.81
N LEU A 83 2.16 9.90 -3.95
CA LEU A 83 3.24 9.39 -3.09
C LEU A 83 2.79 8.28 -2.13
N LEU A 84 1.59 8.40 -1.55
CA LEU A 84 1.06 7.38 -0.64
C LEU A 84 0.70 6.09 -1.37
N ILE A 85 0.05 6.17 -2.53
CA ILE A 85 -0.33 4.99 -3.30
C ILE A 85 0.87 4.32 -3.96
N GLU A 86 1.89 5.08 -4.36
CA GLU A 86 3.20 4.54 -4.76
C GLU A 86 3.83 3.73 -3.63
N HIS A 87 3.86 4.28 -2.42
CA HIS A 87 4.38 3.57 -1.25
C HIS A 87 3.56 2.31 -0.93
N ALA A 88 2.23 2.39 -1.01
CA ALA A 88 1.34 1.26 -0.77
C ALA A 88 1.48 0.17 -1.84
N ALA A 89 1.60 0.55 -3.11
CA ALA A 89 1.76 -0.39 -4.23
C ALA A 89 3.09 -1.14 -4.17
N ALA A 90 4.15 -0.49 -3.68
CA ALA A 90 5.46 -1.11 -3.51
C ALA A 90 5.53 -2.10 -2.33
N ALA A 91 4.59 -2.03 -1.39
CA ALA A 91 4.55 -2.93 -0.24
C ALA A 91 4.16 -4.37 -0.65
N PRO A 92 4.76 -5.42 -0.05
CA PRO A 92 4.38 -6.80 -0.32
C PRO A 92 2.88 -7.05 -0.06
N GLY A 93 2.19 -7.67 -1.02
CA GLY A 93 0.75 -7.94 -0.90
C GLY A 93 -0.17 -6.74 -1.17
N SER A 94 0.35 -5.69 -1.83
CA SER A 94 -0.47 -4.57 -2.31
C SER A 94 -1.62 -5.03 -3.20
N SER A 95 -2.72 -4.26 -3.21
CA SER A 95 -3.89 -4.63 -4.00
C SER A 95 -3.66 -4.40 -5.50
N LEU A 96 -4.34 -5.17 -6.34
CA LEU A 96 -4.26 -5.00 -7.80
C LEU A 96 -4.68 -3.58 -8.24
N GLY A 97 -5.61 -2.93 -7.54
CA GLY A 97 -6.00 -1.55 -7.82
C GLY A 97 -4.88 -0.54 -7.53
N GLN A 98 -4.14 -0.72 -6.43
CA GLN A 98 -2.97 0.12 -6.11
C GLN A 98 -1.86 -0.05 -7.14
N GLN A 99 -1.54 -1.30 -7.50
CA GLN A 99 -0.54 -1.61 -8.53
C GLN A 99 -0.93 -1.01 -9.88
N LEU A 100 -2.18 -1.22 -10.31
CA LEU A 100 -2.69 -0.70 -11.57
C LEU A 100 -2.63 0.84 -11.62
N TYR A 101 -3.02 1.53 -10.53
CA TYR A 101 -2.93 2.98 -10.43
C TYR A 101 -1.52 3.49 -10.74
N VAL A 102 -0.54 2.97 -10.01
CA VAL A 102 0.84 3.47 -10.09
C VAL A 102 1.41 3.19 -11.46
N THR A 103 1.27 1.95 -11.94
CA THR A 103 1.80 1.56 -13.23
C THR A 103 1.19 2.39 -14.37
N ARG A 104 -0.13 2.65 -14.36
CA ARG A 104 -0.75 3.48 -15.40
C ARG A 104 -0.37 4.97 -15.31
N VAL A 105 -0.25 5.51 -14.10
CA VAL A 105 0.12 6.92 -13.89
C VAL A 105 1.55 7.16 -14.37
N HIS A 106 2.47 6.23 -14.07
CA HIS A 106 3.83 6.26 -14.61
C HIS A 106 3.86 6.15 -16.15
N ALA A 107 2.98 5.32 -16.73
CA ALA A 107 2.79 5.22 -18.18
C ALA A 107 2.04 6.42 -18.79
N LYS A 108 1.57 7.38 -17.97
CA LYS A 108 0.75 8.54 -18.37
C LYS A 108 -0.57 8.16 -19.06
N LEU A 109 -1.17 7.06 -18.61
CA LEU A 109 -2.44 6.56 -19.11
C LEU A 109 -3.59 6.88 -18.16
N SER A 110 -4.71 7.30 -18.74
CA SER A 110 -5.99 7.40 -18.04
C SER A 110 -6.55 6.02 -17.70
N ALA A 111 -7.46 5.98 -16.72
CA ALA A 111 -8.21 4.77 -16.38
C ALA A 111 -8.95 4.20 -17.60
N GLU A 112 -9.54 5.07 -18.44
CA GLU A 112 -10.27 4.67 -19.65
C GLU A 112 -9.34 4.05 -20.71
N GLU A 113 -8.18 4.65 -20.97
CA GLU A 113 -7.19 4.10 -21.92
C GLU A 113 -6.71 2.71 -21.49
N VAL A 114 -6.43 2.53 -20.20
CA VAL A 114 -6.04 1.22 -19.64
C VAL A 114 -7.16 0.21 -19.77
N ALA A 115 -8.40 0.60 -19.42
CA ALA A 115 -9.54 -0.29 -19.55
C ALA A 115 -9.73 -0.78 -20.99
N ASN A 116 -9.67 0.14 -21.94
CA ASN A 116 -9.80 -0.16 -23.37
C ASN A 116 -8.66 -1.05 -23.86
N GLY A 117 -7.41 -0.76 -23.49
CA GLY A 117 -6.24 -1.55 -23.87
C GLY A 117 -6.25 -2.98 -23.29
N ALA A 118 -6.79 -3.13 -22.08
CA ALA A 118 -6.88 -4.42 -21.38
C ALA A 118 -8.16 -5.22 -21.68
N GLY A 119 -9.11 -4.66 -22.45
CA GLY A 119 -10.42 -5.26 -22.68
C GLY A 119 -11.22 -5.44 -21.38
N LEU A 120 -11.19 -4.42 -20.51
CA LEU A 120 -11.90 -4.33 -19.24
C LEU A 120 -13.08 -3.33 -19.35
N PRO A 121 -14.11 -3.43 -18.50
CA PRO A 121 -15.12 -2.39 -18.37
C PRO A 121 -14.47 -1.05 -18.02
N THR A 122 -14.91 0.04 -18.65
CA THR A 122 -14.29 1.38 -18.52
C THR A 122 -14.27 1.92 -17.09
N ARG A 123 -15.23 1.52 -16.24
CA ARG A 123 -15.29 1.92 -14.82
C ARG A 123 -14.44 1.05 -13.90
N LEU A 124 -14.01 -0.13 -14.35
CA LEU A 124 -13.35 -1.10 -13.48
C LEU A 124 -12.04 -0.56 -12.89
N PRO A 125 -11.14 0.12 -13.64
CA PRO A 125 -9.93 0.66 -13.03
C PRO A 125 -10.24 1.64 -11.89
N ASP A 126 -11.17 2.59 -12.08
CA ASP A 126 -11.57 3.53 -11.03
C ASP A 126 -12.17 2.81 -9.80
N GLU A 127 -12.98 1.78 -10.01
CA GLU A 127 -13.56 0.97 -8.93
C GLU A 127 -12.49 0.24 -8.12
N LEU A 128 -11.50 -0.35 -8.79
CA LEU A 128 -10.40 -1.07 -8.14
C LEU A 128 -9.47 -0.12 -7.39
N GLU A 129 -9.16 1.03 -7.97
CA GLU A 129 -8.37 2.08 -7.33
C GLU A 129 -9.06 2.66 -6.09
N ALA A 130 -10.39 2.60 -6.05
CA ALA A 130 -11.21 2.93 -4.89
C ALA A 130 -11.25 1.81 -3.82
N GLY A 131 -10.59 0.67 -4.04
CA GLY A 131 -10.57 -0.49 -3.14
C GLY A 131 -11.52 -1.62 -3.53
N GLY A 132 -12.08 -1.58 -4.74
CA GLY A 132 -12.86 -2.67 -5.31
C GLY A 132 -12.05 -3.96 -5.44
N THR A 133 -12.76 -5.10 -5.46
CA THR A 133 -12.15 -6.42 -5.65
C THR A 133 -12.54 -6.96 -7.04
N PRO A 134 -11.57 -7.31 -7.89
CA PRO A 134 -11.86 -7.90 -9.20
C PRO A 134 -12.29 -9.36 -9.05
N ASN A 135 -13.06 -9.87 -10.02
CA ASN A 135 -13.19 -11.32 -10.19
C ASN A 135 -11.91 -11.93 -10.81
N ASP A 136 -11.85 -13.26 -10.90
CA ASP A 136 -10.64 -13.96 -11.34
C ASP A 136 -10.19 -13.60 -12.76
N ASP A 137 -11.14 -13.50 -13.70
CA ASP A 137 -10.88 -13.13 -15.09
C ASP A 137 -10.34 -11.70 -15.21
N GLN A 138 -10.95 -10.77 -14.46
CA GLN A 138 -10.50 -9.39 -14.37
C GLN A 138 -9.11 -9.32 -13.75
N ALA A 139 -8.87 -10.06 -12.67
CA ALA A 139 -7.59 -10.09 -11.98
C ALA A 139 -6.46 -10.58 -12.89
N ALA A 140 -6.71 -11.59 -13.74
CA ALA A 140 -5.75 -12.07 -14.73
C ALA A 140 -5.38 -10.97 -15.74
N LYS A 141 -6.38 -10.33 -16.36
CA LYS A 141 -6.16 -9.23 -17.32
C LYS A 141 -5.40 -8.06 -16.70
N ILE A 142 -5.69 -7.73 -15.44
CA ILE A 142 -5.01 -6.63 -14.72
C ILE A 142 -3.55 -6.99 -14.48
N ARG A 143 -3.23 -8.22 -14.06
CA ARG A 143 -1.84 -8.67 -13.91
C ARG A 143 -1.08 -8.61 -15.24
N ASP A 144 -1.69 -9.09 -16.32
CA ASP A 144 -1.08 -9.02 -17.65
C ASP A 144 -0.82 -7.57 -18.09
N THR A 145 -1.77 -6.67 -17.80
CA THR A 145 -1.63 -5.24 -18.09
C THR A 145 -0.51 -4.60 -17.29
N ILE A 146 -0.40 -4.89 -15.99
CA ILE A 146 0.68 -4.40 -15.13
C ILE A 146 2.04 -4.85 -15.67
N VAL A 147 2.17 -6.14 -16.04
CA VAL A 147 3.40 -6.67 -16.65
C VAL A 147 3.71 -5.97 -17.98
N ALA A 148 2.72 -5.80 -18.85
CA ALA A 148 2.90 -5.14 -20.15
C ALA A 148 3.34 -3.67 -20.03
N LEU A 149 2.96 -3.00 -18.95
CA LEU A 149 3.34 -1.62 -18.65
C LEU A 149 4.67 -1.50 -17.89
N GLY A 150 5.39 -2.61 -17.66
CA GLY A 150 6.72 -2.63 -17.03
C GLY A 150 6.74 -2.96 -15.55
N GLY A 151 5.63 -3.44 -14.99
CA GLY A 151 5.51 -3.82 -13.57
C GLY A 151 5.20 -2.63 -12.64
N VAL A 152 5.28 -2.88 -11.33
CA VAL A 152 5.11 -1.85 -10.31
C VAL A 152 6.47 -1.16 -10.09
N PRO A 153 6.57 0.17 -10.28
CA PRO A 153 7.79 0.91 -10.00
C PRO A 153 8.28 0.68 -8.57
N GLY A 154 9.59 0.53 -8.38
CA GLY A 154 10.20 0.35 -7.05
C GLY A 154 10.10 -1.06 -6.47
N THR A 155 9.40 -2.00 -7.11
CA THR A 155 9.40 -3.43 -6.69
C THR A 155 10.47 -4.26 -7.39
N GLU A 156 11.41 -3.64 -8.10
CA GLU A 156 12.48 -4.33 -8.86
C GLU A 156 13.34 -5.22 -7.95
N HIS A 157 13.50 -4.83 -6.68
CA HIS A 157 14.23 -5.60 -5.68
C HIS A 157 13.47 -6.83 -5.16
N HIS A 158 12.14 -6.90 -5.32
CA HIS A 158 11.33 -8.02 -4.84
C HIS A 158 11.33 -9.21 -5.81
N LEU A 159 11.84 -9.03 -7.03
CA LEU A 159 11.97 -10.08 -8.04
C LEU A 159 13.19 -11.01 -7.79
N TYR A 160 14.01 -10.74 -6.78
CA TYR A 160 15.22 -11.51 -6.42
C TYR A 160 15.02 -12.44 -5.21
N HIS A 161 13.90 -13.16 -5.15
CA HIS A 161 13.78 -14.32 -4.25
C HIS A 161 13.11 -15.48 -4.97
N ASP A 162 13.83 -16.04 -5.94
CA ASP A 162 13.64 -17.44 -6.30
C ASP A 162 14.31 -18.27 -5.19
N PRO A 163 13.59 -19.13 -4.45
CA PRO A 163 14.26 -20.11 -3.62
C PRO A 163 14.97 -21.06 -4.57
N GLU A 164 16.30 -20.97 -4.64
CA GLU A 164 17.07 -22.03 -5.30
C GLU A 164 16.61 -23.38 -4.73
N PRO A 165 16.32 -24.38 -5.58
CA PRO A 165 16.04 -25.72 -5.08
C PRO A 165 17.32 -26.20 -4.39
N GLY A 166 17.24 -26.32 -3.07
CA GLY A 166 18.35 -26.75 -2.24
C GLY A 166 18.92 -28.08 -2.74
N ASN A 167 20.17 -28.04 -3.20
CA ASN A 167 21.04 -29.20 -3.17
C ASN A 167 21.41 -29.44 -1.70
N ASP A 168 20.49 -30.04 -0.96
CA ASP A 168 20.78 -30.62 0.36
C ASP A 168 21.43 -31.99 0.09
N GLU A 169 22.71 -31.98 -0.31
CA GLU A 169 23.55 -33.16 -0.20
C GLU A 169 23.84 -33.37 1.29
N SER A 170 22.93 -34.10 1.95
CA SER A 170 23.15 -34.62 3.29
C SER A 170 24.29 -35.65 3.26
N GLU A 171 25.52 -35.18 3.44
CA GLU A 171 26.64 -36.05 3.80
C GLU A 171 26.37 -36.66 5.18
N HIS A 172 26.00 -37.94 5.17
CA HIS A 172 26.04 -38.81 6.34
C HIS A 172 27.46 -38.80 6.93
N HIS A 173 27.65 -38.09 8.04
CA HIS A 173 28.78 -38.31 8.93
C HIS A 173 28.27 -38.93 10.22
N ASP A 174 28.41 -40.26 10.30
CA ASP A 174 28.29 -41.00 11.55
C ASP A 174 29.28 -40.41 12.56
N HIS A 175 28.80 -40.02 13.73
CA HIS A 175 29.60 -40.06 14.94
C HIS A 175 28.71 -40.51 16.10
N ASP A 176 28.93 -41.78 16.45
CA ASP A 176 28.72 -42.36 17.75
C ASP A 176 29.08 -41.38 18.87
N GLU A 177 28.20 -41.23 19.86
CA GLU A 177 28.62 -41.32 21.26
C GLU A 177 27.41 -41.63 22.17
N HIS A 178 27.41 -42.86 22.68
CA HIS A 178 26.47 -43.39 23.66
C HIS A 178 26.61 -42.67 25.01
N HIS A 179 25.60 -41.90 25.40
CA HIS A 179 25.40 -41.50 26.80
C HIS A 179 24.79 -42.66 27.59
N VAL A 180 25.60 -43.35 28.41
CA VAL A 180 25.11 -44.30 29.42
C VAL A 180 24.90 -43.55 30.74
N ASN A 181 23.64 -43.47 31.17
CA ASN A 181 23.22 -43.08 32.50
C ASN A 181 23.33 -44.26 33.48
N GLY A 182 23.65 -43.96 34.74
CA GLY A 182 23.16 -44.73 35.90
C GLY A 182 24.22 -45.53 36.67
N HIS A 183 24.56 -45.05 37.87
CA HIS A 183 24.98 -45.90 38.98
C HIS A 183 24.48 -45.30 40.30
N GLU A 184 23.31 -45.75 40.73
CA GLU A 184 22.90 -45.81 42.14
C GLU A 184 22.71 -47.28 42.49
N GLU A 185 23.35 -47.74 43.58
CA GLU A 185 22.86 -48.70 44.59
C GLU A 185 24.02 -48.95 45.59
N GLN A 186 23.97 -48.31 46.76
CA GLN A 186 23.49 -48.88 48.04
C GLN A 186 24.39 -49.98 48.64
N PHE A 187 25.04 -49.67 49.76
CA PHE A 187 25.15 -50.60 50.90
C PHE A 187 25.10 -49.81 52.22
N ALA A 188 24.26 -50.30 53.13
CA ALA A 188 23.90 -49.74 54.40
C ALA A 188 24.88 -50.10 55.55
N GLU A 189 24.85 -49.24 56.56
CA GLU A 189 25.05 -49.42 58.02
C GLU A 189 25.71 -50.71 58.56
N GLU A 190 26.69 -50.56 59.47
CA GLU A 190 26.52 -50.92 60.89
C GLU A 190 27.69 -50.43 61.78
N HIS A 191 27.42 -50.41 63.08
CA HIS A 191 28.00 -49.70 64.22
C HIS A 191 29.42 -50.06 64.75
N ALA A 192 29.91 -49.14 65.59
CA ALA A 192 30.47 -49.34 66.95
C ALA A 192 31.97 -49.06 67.15
N GLY A 193 32.27 -48.27 68.21
CA GLY A 193 33.57 -48.19 68.87
C GLY A 193 34.04 -46.78 69.20
#